data_AF-A0A8J3EPA6-F1
#
_entry.id   AF-A0A8J3EPA6-F1
#
_cell.length_a   1.000
_cell.length_b   1.000
_cell.length_c   1.000
_cell.angle_alpha   90.00
_cell.angle_beta   90.00
_cell.angle_gamma   90.00
#
_symmetry.space_group_name_H-M   'P 1'
#
loop_
_entity.id
_entity.type
_entity.pdbx_description
1 polymer ?
#
loop_
_entity_poly.entity_id
_entity_poly.type
_entity_poly.pdbx_seq_one_letter_code
_entity_poly.pdbx_strand_id
1 'polypeptide(L)'
;MHLRHARNLGLFAITVLIAWLQDWRAADIAWSMWISSLVTGYAWIVVTIMTSGHQILHSDGFGGKVPGSVEVHPPASAMIILGVFLLVFFTIHFGGFHFGHAQFLKMFFPVEGIDDDTDFKTIILTSLALYWPFVTITMAERSMALYKATEEGKTFNLFAPYLAVVKNHVMIIFIGFTSLLIKQEQVLWLLLAFYFFPYEDFFKSKESPFADTVPDESEDSGNAV
;
A
#
# COMPACT_ATOMS: atom_id res chain seq x y z
N MET A 1 -1.52 -9.21 -19.44
CA MET A 1 -2.38 -8.07 -19.03
C MET A 1 -3.78 -8.50 -18.60
N HIS A 2 -4.47 -9.38 -19.35
CA HIS A 2 -5.86 -9.81 -19.06
C HIS A 2 -6.10 -10.45 -17.68
N LEU A 3 -5.16 -11.27 -17.18
CA LEU A 3 -5.34 -11.96 -15.89
C LEU A 3 -5.45 -11.01 -14.68
N ARG A 4 -4.73 -9.87 -14.72
CA ARG A 4 -4.77 -8.85 -13.66
C ARG A 4 -6.14 -8.17 -13.59
N HIS A 5 -6.69 -7.82 -14.75
CA HIS A 5 -7.99 -7.17 -14.87
C HIS A 5 -9.13 -8.10 -14.43
N ALA A 6 -9.10 -9.36 -14.88
CA ALA A 6 -10.08 -10.38 -14.47
C ALA A 6 -10.07 -10.60 -12.95
N ARG A 7 -8.89 -10.65 -12.33
CA ARG A 7 -8.76 -10.75 -10.87
C ARG A 7 -9.34 -9.53 -10.16
N ASN A 8 -8.98 -8.31 -10.58
CA ASN A 8 -9.48 -7.09 -9.97
C ASN A 8 -11.01 -6.98 -10.09
N LEU A 9 -11.56 -7.39 -11.24
CA LEU A 9 -13.01 -7.44 -11.46
C LEU A 9 -13.69 -8.51 -10.58
N GLY A 10 -13.06 -9.67 -10.40
CA GLY A 10 -13.55 -10.69 -9.48
C GLY A 10 -13.60 -10.20 -8.03
N LEU A 11 -12.54 -9.53 -7.57
CA LEU A 11 -12.48 -8.93 -6.23
C LEU A 11 -13.51 -7.82 -6.05
N PHE A 12 -13.73 -7.01 -7.10
CA PHE A 12 -14.80 -6.03 -7.12
C PHE A 12 -16.17 -6.69 -6.95
N ALA A 13 -16.48 -7.69 -7.77
CA ALA A 13 -17.77 -8.40 -7.72
C ALA A 13 -18.00 -9.06 -6.36
N ILE A 14 -16.97 -9.69 -5.78
CA ILE A 14 -17.04 -10.29 -4.43
C ILE A 14 -17.27 -9.21 -3.36
N THR A 15 -16.55 -8.08 -3.44
CA THR A 15 -16.73 -6.97 -2.49
C THR A 15 -18.14 -6.41 -2.55
N VAL A 16 -18.67 -6.17 -3.75
CA VAL A 16 -20.05 -5.70 -3.96
C VAL A 16 -21.06 -6.72 -3.44
N LEU A 17 -20.83 -8.02 -3.69
CA LEU A 17 -21.69 -9.08 -3.20
C LEU A 17 -21.72 -9.13 -1.67
N ILE A 18 -20.57 -9.05 -1.01
CA ILE A 18 -20.48 -9.02 0.47
C ILE A 18 -21.18 -7.78 1.02
N ALA A 19 -20.89 -6.61 0.43
CA ALA A 19 -21.51 -5.36 0.82
C ALA A 19 -23.04 -5.43 0.68
N TRP A 20 -23.54 -6.03 -0.39
CA TRP A 20 -24.97 -6.24 -0.59
C TRP A 20 -25.58 -7.23 0.41
N LEU A 21 -24.92 -8.36 0.68
CA LEU A 21 -25.39 -9.38 1.62
C LEU A 21 -25.41 -8.90 3.08
N GLN A 22 -24.60 -7.89 3.41
CA GLN A 22 -24.46 -7.35 4.76
C GLN A 22 -25.08 -5.96 4.91
N ASP A 23 -25.84 -5.49 3.91
CA ASP A 23 -26.47 -4.15 3.88
C ASP A 23 -25.48 -3.02 4.19
N TRP A 24 -24.25 -3.13 3.70
CA TRP A 24 -23.19 -2.16 3.94
C TRP A 24 -23.53 -0.79 3.37
N ARG A 25 -23.31 0.21 4.20
CA ARG A 25 -23.42 1.63 3.86
C ARG A 25 -22.05 2.15 3.42
N ALA A 26 -22.01 3.40 2.93
CA ALA A 26 -20.75 4.05 2.59
C ALA A 26 -19.76 4.08 3.78
N ALA A 27 -20.28 4.18 5.01
CA ALA A 27 -19.48 4.12 6.22
C ALA A 27 -18.76 2.76 6.37
N ASP A 28 -19.47 1.65 6.19
CA ASP A 28 -18.88 0.31 6.26
C ASP A 28 -17.76 0.10 5.24
N ILE A 29 -17.91 0.65 4.04
CA ILE A 29 -16.83 0.59 3.04
C ILE A 29 -15.63 1.45 3.46
N ALA A 30 -15.86 2.67 3.96
CA ALA A 30 -14.78 3.52 4.44
C ALA A 30 -14.00 2.87 5.60
N TRP A 31 -14.70 2.29 6.57
CA TRP A 31 -14.10 1.59 7.71
C TRP A 31 -13.40 0.30 7.32
N SER A 32 -13.99 -0.51 6.43
CA SER A 32 -13.37 -1.74 5.92
C SER A 32 -12.07 -1.44 5.16
N MET A 33 -12.03 -0.39 4.33
CA MET A 33 -10.79 0.07 3.68
C MET A 33 -9.75 0.55 4.69
N TRP A 34 -10.17 1.27 5.73
CA TRP A 34 -9.27 1.74 6.78
C TRP A 34 -8.64 0.59 7.56
N ILE A 35 -9.43 -0.37 8.05
CA ILE A 35 -8.89 -1.51 8.81
C ILE A 35 -8.05 -2.43 7.92
N SER A 36 -8.45 -2.65 6.66
CA SER A 36 -7.64 -3.39 5.69
C SER A 36 -6.30 -2.72 5.42
N SER A 37 -6.26 -1.40 5.28
CA SER A 37 -5.00 -0.69 5.08
C SER A 37 -4.11 -0.73 6.32
N LEU A 38 -4.67 -0.66 7.54
CA LEU A 38 -3.92 -0.86 8.79
C LEU A 38 -3.29 -2.26 8.83
N VAL A 39 -4.10 -3.31 8.68
CA VAL A 39 -3.64 -4.69 8.82
C VAL A 39 -2.64 -5.06 7.73
N THR A 40 -2.96 -4.77 6.46
CA THR A 40 -2.07 -5.09 5.34
C THR A 40 -0.80 -4.23 5.38
N GLY A 41 -0.91 -2.93 5.67
CA GLY A 41 0.26 -2.04 5.77
C GLY A 41 1.21 -2.46 6.88
N TYR A 42 0.67 -2.85 8.05
CA TYR A 42 1.49 -3.34 9.16
C TYR A 42 2.19 -4.67 8.82
N ALA A 43 1.47 -5.60 8.18
CA ALA A 43 2.07 -6.85 7.71
C ALA A 43 3.23 -6.59 6.72
N TRP A 44 3.07 -5.62 5.82
CA TRP A 44 4.13 -5.19 4.90
C TRP A 44 5.36 -4.64 5.63
N ILE A 45 5.17 -3.80 6.65
CA ILE A 45 6.27 -3.27 7.47
C ILE A 45 7.06 -4.42 8.10
N VAL A 46 6.37 -5.34 8.77
CA VAL A 46 6.99 -6.49 9.45
C VAL A 46 7.78 -7.33 8.46
N VAL A 47 7.14 -7.76 7.36
CA VAL A 47 7.77 -8.63 6.38
C VAL A 47 8.96 -7.93 5.74
N THR A 48 8.85 -6.65 5.39
CA THR A 48 9.97 -5.91 4.79
C THR A 48 11.17 -5.80 5.72
N ILE A 49 10.95 -5.55 7.02
CA ILE A 49 12.04 -5.50 8.00
C ILE A 49 12.68 -6.88 8.15
N MET A 50 11.87 -7.95 8.21
CA MET A 50 12.37 -9.33 8.34
C MET A 50 13.15 -9.78 7.10
N THR A 51 12.64 -9.52 5.90
CA THR A 51 13.28 -9.92 4.64
C THR A 51 14.54 -9.12 4.38
N SER A 52 14.54 -7.82 4.68
CA SER A 52 15.74 -6.98 4.60
C SER A 52 16.82 -7.46 5.58
N GLY A 53 16.43 -7.78 6.82
CA GLY A 53 17.34 -8.35 7.80
C GLY A 53 17.93 -9.69 7.35
N HIS A 54 17.09 -10.59 6.84
CA HIS A 54 17.52 -11.89 6.32
C HIS A 54 18.46 -11.76 5.12
N GLN A 55 18.12 -10.91 4.14
CA GLN A 55 18.96 -10.65 2.97
C GLN A 55 20.32 -10.11 3.36
N ILE A 56 20.40 -9.16 4.31
CA ILE A 56 21.67 -8.58 4.73
C ILE A 56 22.53 -9.59 5.50
N LEU A 57 21.91 -10.48 6.28
CA LEU A 57 22.63 -11.53 7.01
C LEU A 57 23.16 -12.66 6.12
N HIS A 58 22.53 -12.88 4.95
CA HIS A 58 22.86 -13.98 4.03
C HIS A 58 23.45 -13.53 2.69
N SER A 59 23.51 -12.23 2.40
CA SER A 59 24.17 -11.72 1.20
C SER A 59 25.68 -11.70 1.41
N ASP A 60 26.43 -12.29 0.48
CA ASP A 60 27.90 -12.28 0.46
C ASP A 60 28.53 -10.87 0.27
N GLY A 61 27.75 -9.79 0.29
CA GLY A 61 28.25 -8.42 0.14
C GLY A 61 27.14 -7.38 0.20
N PHE A 62 27.09 -6.55 1.25
CA PHE A 62 26.28 -5.33 1.24
C PHE A 62 27.07 -4.25 0.50
N GLY A 63 26.91 -4.21 -0.82
CA GLY A 63 27.60 -3.26 -1.67
C GLY A 63 27.80 -3.86 -3.04
N GLY A 64 27.33 -3.16 -4.07
CA GLY A 64 27.74 -3.49 -5.43
C GLY A 64 29.27 -3.61 -5.45
N LYS A 65 29.79 -4.67 -6.08
CA LYS A 65 31.23 -4.94 -6.17
C LYS A 65 31.92 -3.70 -6.74
N VAL A 66 32.43 -2.82 -5.89
CA VAL A 66 33.39 -1.78 -6.29
C VAL A 66 34.74 -2.48 -6.24
N PRO A 67 35.36 -2.75 -7.40
CA PRO A 67 36.63 -3.47 -7.45
C PRO A 67 37.66 -2.73 -6.58
N GLY A 68 38.20 -3.42 -5.57
CA GLY A 68 39.20 -2.85 -4.66
C GLY A 68 38.67 -2.20 -3.38
N SER A 69 37.36 -2.19 -3.14
CA SER A 69 36.80 -1.79 -1.84
C SER A 69 36.87 -2.94 -0.82
N VAL A 70 37.22 -2.62 0.43
CA VAL A 70 37.10 -3.56 1.55
C VAL A 70 35.61 -3.70 1.87
N GLU A 71 35.06 -4.90 1.72
CA GLU A 71 33.69 -5.19 2.16
C GLU A 71 33.62 -5.11 3.69
N VAL A 72 33.02 -4.03 4.19
CA VAL A 72 32.70 -3.88 5.61
C VAL A 72 31.27 -4.33 5.81
N HIS A 73 31.11 -5.58 6.26
CA HIS A 73 29.81 -6.10 6.66
C HIS A 73 29.43 -5.54 8.05
N PRO A 74 28.25 -4.92 8.21
CA PRO A 74 27.80 -4.50 9.52
C PRO A 74 27.63 -5.72 10.44
N PRO A 75 28.01 -5.64 11.73
CA PRO A 75 27.83 -6.76 12.64
C PRO A 75 26.34 -7.06 12.81
N ALA A 76 25.99 -8.35 12.95
CA ALA A 76 24.59 -8.81 13.07
C ALA A 76 23.82 -8.09 14.19
N SER A 77 24.49 -7.74 15.29
CA SER A 77 23.89 -6.97 16.39
C SER A 77 23.43 -5.57 15.96
N ALA A 78 24.20 -4.86 15.12
CA ALA A 78 23.81 -3.55 14.60
C ALA A 78 22.56 -3.66 13.70
N MET A 79 22.47 -4.72 12.89
CA MET A 79 21.31 -4.97 12.04
C MET A 79 20.05 -5.29 12.85
N ILE A 80 20.19 -6.08 13.92
CA ILE A 80 19.07 -6.38 14.85
C ILE A 80 18.60 -5.08 15.53
N ILE A 81 19.53 -4.27 16.05
CA ILE A 81 19.20 -2.99 16.70
C ILE A 81 18.46 -2.07 15.73
N LEU A 82 18.96 -1.94 14.49
CA LEU A 82 18.30 -1.14 13.46
C LEU A 82 16.90 -1.68 13.12
N GLY A 83 16.76 -3.00 12.96
CA GLY A 83 15.47 -3.63 12.69
C GLY A 83 14.43 -3.39 13.79
N VAL A 84 14.83 -3.52 15.06
CA VAL A 84 13.97 -3.23 16.22
C VAL A 84 13.62 -1.74 16.26
N PHE A 85 14.58 -0.85 16.06
CA PHE A 85 14.35 0.59 15.99
C PHE A 85 13.32 0.93 14.91
N LEU A 86 13.51 0.43 13.68
CA LEU A 86 12.59 0.67 12.57
C LEU A 86 11.19 0.13 12.88
N LEU A 87 11.10 -1.07 13.45
CA LEU A 87 9.81 -1.67 13.81
C LEU A 87 9.06 -0.81 14.83
N VAL A 88 9.73 -0.34 15.89
CA VAL A 88 9.12 0.54 16.90
C VAL A 88 8.73 1.89 16.30
N PHE A 89 9.63 2.51 15.55
CA PHE A 89 9.39 3.81 14.91
C PHE A 89 8.17 3.75 13.98
N PHE A 90 8.15 2.77 13.06
CA PHE A 90 7.04 2.62 12.13
C PHE A 90 5.75 2.20 12.85
N THR A 91 5.81 1.40 13.92
CA THR A 91 4.61 1.07 14.70
C THR A 91 3.96 2.32 15.29
N ILE A 92 4.76 3.21 15.91
CA ILE A 92 4.25 4.46 16.49
C ILE A 92 3.75 5.40 15.39
N HIS A 93 4.54 5.61 14.34
CA HIS A 93 4.21 6.54 13.27
C HIS A 93 2.98 6.10 12.47
N PHE A 94 2.98 4.85 11.99
CA PHE A 94 1.88 4.27 11.22
C PHE A 94 0.62 4.14 12.08
N GLY A 95 0.76 3.69 13.33
CA GLY A 95 -0.34 3.59 14.28
C GLY A 95 -0.97 4.94 14.60
N GLY A 96 -0.16 5.95 14.91
CA GLY A 96 -0.63 7.31 15.21
C GLY A 96 -1.34 7.96 14.02
N PHE A 97 -0.84 7.71 12.82
CA PHE A 97 -1.47 8.17 11.59
C PHE A 97 -2.83 7.50 11.34
N HIS A 98 -2.91 6.18 11.51
CA HIS A 98 -4.18 5.45 11.43
C HIS A 98 -5.17 5.86 12.52
N PHE A 99 -4.68 6.22 13.71
CA PHE A 99 -5.51 6.78 14.77
C PHE A 99 -6.15 8.10 14.34
N GLY A 100 -5.37 9.05 13.79
CA GLY A 100 -5.91 10.29 13.25
C GLY A 100 -6.96 10.06 12.17
N HIS A 101 -6.74 9.04 11.33
CA HIS A 101 -7.69 8.62 10.30
C HIS A 101 -8.99 8.04 10.85
N ALA A 102 -8.91 7.24 11.90
CA ALA A 102 -10.10 6.75 12.58
C ALA A 102 -10.92 7.91 13.17
N GLN A 103 -10.26 8.94 13.73
CA GLN A 103 -10.97 10.13 14.22
C GLN A 103 -11.70 10.87 13.08
N PHE A 104 -11.06 11.00 11.92
CA PHE A 104 -11.70 11.56 10.74
C PHE A 104 -12.91 10.72 10.30
N LEU A 105 -12.76 9.40 10.22
CA LEU A 105 -13.86 8.51 9.84
C LEU A 105 -15.03 8.57 10.83
N LYS A 106 -14.80 8.66 12.14
CA LYS A 106 -15.87 8.85 13.12
C LYS A 106 -16.71 10.10 12.82
N MET A 107 -16.05 11.21 12.42
CA MET A 107 -16.72 12.47 12.14
C MET A 107 -17.61 12.43 10.89
N PHE A 108 -17.18 11.76 9.81
CA PHE A 108 -17.89 11.77 8.52
C PHE A 108 -18.72 10.51 8.25
N PHE A 109 -18.35 9.40 8.88
CA PHE A 109 -18.86 8.05 8.61
C PHE A 109 -19.06 7.29 9.93
N PRO A 110 -19.93 7.74 10.84
CA PRO A 110 -20.17 7.03 12.10
C PRO A 110 -20.71 5.62 11.84
N VAL A 111 -20.21 4.64 12.60
CA VAL A 111 -20.63 3.24 12.56
C VAL A 111 -21.08 2.83 13.95
N GLU A 112 -22.10 1.98 14.01
CA GLU A 112 -22.66 1.50 15.27
C GLU A 112 -21.59 0.74 16.09
N GLY A 113 -21.49 1.07 17.38
CA GLY A 113 -20.47 0.51 18.28
C GLY A 113 -19.10 1.19 18.20
N ILE A 114 -18.96 2.29 17.45
CA ILE A 114 -17.81 3.18 17.50
C ILE A 114 -18.30 4.60 17.80
N ASP A 115 -18.19 4.98 19.06
CA ASP A 115 -18.64 6.26 19.59
C ASP A 115 -17.46 7.24 19.76
N ASP A 116 -17.76 8.50 20.10
CA ASP A 116 -16.76 9.56 20.22
C ASP A 116 -15.67 9.26 21.27
N ASP A 117 -16.04 8.60 22.36
CA ASP A 117 -15.18 8.22 23.48
C ASP A 117 -14.54 6.83 23.34
N THR A 118 -14.82 6.12 22.24
CA THR A 118 -14.27 4.78 22.01
C THR A 118 -12.75 4.85 21.82
N ASP A 119 -12.02 4.07 22.62
CA ASP A 119 -10.56 4.02 22.56
C ASP A 119 -10.06 3.34 21.27
N PHE A 120 -8.82 3.64 20.89
CA PHE A 120 -8.27 3.19 19.61
C PHE A 120 -8.20 1.66 19.47
N LYS A 121 -7.93 0.94 20.56
CA LYS A 121 -7.87 -0.52 20.53
C LYS A 121 -9.27 -1.08 20.25
N THR A 122 -10.30 -0.54 20.91
CA THR A 122 -11.69 -0.92 20.67
C THR A 122 -12.10 -0.61 19.24
N ILE A 123 -11.74 0.55 18.69
CA ILE A 123 -11.97 0.88 17.26
C ILE A 123 -11.40 -0.19 16.34
N ILE A 124 -10.13 -0.60 16.56
CA ILE A 124 -9.47 -1.62 15.75
C ILE A 124 -10.19 -2.96 15.86
N LEU A 125 -10.49 -3.40 17.09
CA LEU A 125 -11.09 -4.72 17.33
C LEU A 125 -12.52 -4.79 16.79
N THR A 126 -13.33 -3.76 17.01
CA THR A 126 -14.69 -3.66 16.45
C THR A 126 -14.66 -3.64 14.94
N SER A 127 -13.81 -2.80 14.33
CA SER A 127 -13.66 -2.73 12.87
C SER A 127 -13.18 -4.06 12.29
N LEU A 128 -12.25 -4.73 12.95
CA LEU A 128 -11.76 -6.03 12.51
C LEU A 128 -12.87 -7.08 12.61
N ALA A 129 -13.64 -7.11 13.71
CA ALA A 129 -14.75 -8.04 13.89
C ALA A 129 -15.85 -7.85 12.83
N LEU A 130 -16.19 -6.60 12.50
CA LEU A 130 -17.21 -6.27 11.50
C LEU A 130 -16.75 -6.53 10.07
N TYR A 131 -15.48 -6.22 9.75
CA TYR A 131 -15.00 -6.14 8.37
C TYR A 131 -13.91 -7.16 8.01
N TRP A 132 -13.70 -8.20 8.82
CA TRP A 132 -12.68 -9.23 8.57
C TRP A 132 -12.74 -9.88 7.17
N PRO A 133 -13.92 -10.14 6.54
CA PRO A 133 -13.94 -10.76 5.22
C PRO A 133 -13.20 -9.89 4.20
N PHE A 134 -13.43 -8.58 4.24
CA PHE A 134 -12.75 -7.63 3.37
C PHE A 134 -11.24 -7.54 3.65
N VAL A 135 -10.83 -7.61 4.92
CA VAL A 135 -9.41 -7.67 5.31
C VAL A 135 -8.74 -8.91 4.74
N THR A 136 -9.36 -10.09 4.83
CA THR A 136 -8.78 -11.32 4.30
C THR A 136 -8.66 -11.32 2.79
N ILE A 137 -9.67 -10.81 2.09
CA ILE A 137 -9.66 -10.64 0.63
C ILE A 137 -8.52 -9.69 0.21
N THR A 138 -8.41 -8.54 0.87
CA THR A 138 -7.36 -7.55 0.58
C THR A 138 -5.97 -8.12 0.88
N MET A 139 -5.82 -8.85 1.98
CA MET A 139 -4.56 -9.52 2.31
C MET A 139 -4.20 -10.58 1.29
N ALA A 140 -5.15 -11.42 0.87
CA ALA A 140 -4.93 -12.44 -0.14
C ALA A 140 -4.51 -11.83 -1.49
N GLU A 141 -5.15 -10.74 -1.92
CA GLU A 141 -4.75 -10.02 -3.13
C GLU A 141 -3.30 -9.52 -3.03
N ARG A 142 -2.93 -8.91 -1.90
CA ARG A 142 -1.62 -8.30 -1.69
C ARG A 142 -0.52 -9.32 -1.40
N SER A 143 -0.85 -10.51 -0.92
CA SER A 143 0.11 -11.56 -0.57
C SER A 143 1.02 -11.96 -1.73
N MET A 144 0.48 -12.01 -2.96
CA MET A 144 1.29 -12.29 -4.15
C MET A 144 2.28 -11.17 -4.47
N ALA A 145 1.89 -9.91 -4.25
CA ALA A 145 2.79 -8.78 -4.43
C ALA A 145 3.89 -8.79 -3.37
N LEU A 146 3.54 -9.16 -2.14
CA LEU A 146 4.48 -9.34 -1.03
C LEU A 146 5.50 -10.44 -1.30
N TYR A 147 5.04 -11.59 -1.78
CA TYR A 147 5.91 -12.70 -2.19
C TYR A 147 6.92 -12.25 -3.26
N LYS A 148 6.43 -11.62 -4.34
CA LYS A 148 7.29 -11.14 -5.43
C LYS A 148 8.27 -10.06 -5.00
N ALA A 149 7.83 -9.11 -4.17
CA ALA A 149 8.71 -8.06 -3.66
C ALA A 149 9.85 -8.64 -2.81
N THR A 150 9.57 -9.75 -2.10
CA THR A 150 10.57 -10.48 -1.30
C THR A 150 11.57 -11.21 -2.20
N GLU A 151 11.12 -11.89 -3.25
CA GLU A 151 12.00 -12.60 -4.19
C GLU A 151 12.90 -11.65 -5.00
N GLU A 152 12.35 -10.52 -5.46
CA GLU A 152 13.07 -9.62 -6.37
C GLU A 152 14.16 -8.78 -5.68
N GLY A 153 14.32 -8.88 -4.35
CA GLY A 153 15.38 -8.19 -3.60
C GLY A 153 15.39 -6.67 -3.82
N LYS A 154 14.25 -6.08 -4.21
CA LYS A 154 14.18 -4.67 -4.59
C LYS A 154 14.50 -3.79 -3.37
N THR A 155 15.47 -2.92 -3.54
CA THR A 155 15.89 -1.95 -2.52
C THR A 155 14.71 -1.14 -2.02
N PHE A 156 14.64 -0.96 -0.70
CA PHE A 156 13.57 -0.23 -0.02
C PHE A 156 13.54 1.24 -0.45
N ASN A 157 12.61 1.60 -1.34
CA ASN A 157 12.32 3.01 -1.60
C ASN A 157 11.42 3.53 -0.48
N LEU A 158 12.02 4.20 0.50
CA LEU A 158 11.36 4.80 1.67
C LEU A 158 10.18 5.73 1.30
N PHE A 159 10.19 6.33 0.10
CA PHE A 159 9.17 7.29 -0.32
C PHE A 159 7.98 6.68 -1.04
N ALA A 160 8.13 5.51 -1.68
CA ALA A 160 7.04 4.87 -2.42
C ALA A 160 5.81 4.55 -1.54
N PRO A 161 5.97 4.03 -0.31
CA PRO A 161 4.84 3.84 0.61
C PRO A 161 4.16 5.15 0.98
N TYR A 162 4.95 6.22 1.19
CA TYR A 162 4.43 7.53 1.58
C TYR A 162 3.51 8.12 0.50
N LEU A 163 3.92 8.06 -0.76
CA LEU A 163 3.11 8.58 -1.88
C LEU A 163 1.79 7.81 -2.03
N ALA A 164 1.83 6.48 -1.89
CA ALA A 164 0.63 5.64 -1.97
C ALA A 164 -0.35 5.95 -0.82
N VAL A 165 0.19 6.19 0.37
CA VAL A 165 -0.58 6.60 1.54
C VAL A 165 -1.22 7.98 1.32
N VAL A 166 -0.44 8.99 0.93
CA VAL A 166 -0.94 10.35 0.66
C VAL A 166 -2.06 10.32 -0.38
N LYS A 167 -1.89 9.55 -1.47
CA LYS A 167 -2.94 9.36 -2.48
C LYS A 167 -4.25 8.86 -1.87
N ASN A 168 -4.18 7.81 -1.03
CA ASN A 168 -5.36 7.26 -0.37
C ASN A 168 -5.98 8.27 0.62
N HIS A 169 -5.17 9.12 1.26
CA HIS A 169 -5.63 10.11 2.23
C HIS A 169 -6.39 11.25 1.57
N VAL A 170 -5.82 11.80 0.50
CA VAL A 170 -6.48 12.81 -0.31
C VAL A 170 -7.82 12.28 -0.84
N MET A 171 -7.88 11.02 -1.25
CA MET A 171 -9.11 10.38 -1.69
C MET A 171 -10.16 10.27 -0.57
N ILE A 172 -9.77 9.78 0.62
CA ILE A 172 -10.68 9.68 1.78
C ILE A 172 -11.20 11.06 2.19
N ILE A 173 -10.33 12.07 2.22
CA ILE A 173 -10.71 13.46 2.53
C ILE A 173 -11.70 13.98 1.49
N PHE A 174 -11.40 13.80 0.20
CA PHE A 174 -12.27 14.21 -0.90
C PHE A 174 -13.66 13.56 -0.81
N ILE A 175 -13.71 12.25 -0.53
CA ILE A 175 -14.96 11.51 -0.35
C ILE A 175 -15.71 12.01 0.89
N GLY A 176 -15.01 12.24 2.00
CA GLY A 176 -15.58 12.81 3.23
C GLY A 176 -16.27 14.15 2.99
N PHE A 177 -15.59 15.08 2.31
CA PHE A 177 -16.19 16.36 1.93
C PHE A 177 -17.36 16.20 0.95
N THR A 178 -17.22 15.30 -0.02
CA THR A 178 -18.30 15.03 -0.99
C THR A 178 -19.54 14.49 -0.29
N SER A 179 -19.37 13.67 0.76
CA SER A 179 -20.49 13.13 1.55
C SER A 179 -21.34 14.19 2.26
N LEU A 180 -20.82 15.41 2.44
CA LEU A 180 -21.59 16.55 2.96
C LEU A 180 -22.54 17.15 1.91
N LEU A 181 -22.27 16.91 0.62
CA LEU A 181 -22.97 17.56 -0.50
C LEU A 181 -23.98 16.64 -1.20
N ILE A 182 -23.83 15.32 -1.08
CA ILE A 182 -24.66 14.33 -1.79
C ILE A 182 -25.23 13.27 -0.85
N LYS A 183 -26.26 12.54 -1.32
CA LYS A 183 -26.88 11.45 -0.54
C LYS A 183 -25.88 10.31 -0.35
N GLN A 184 -25.91 9.67 0.83
CA GLN A 184 -25.03 8.56 1.20
C GLN A 184 -25.02 7.40 0.18
N GLU A 185 -26.16 7.10 -0.44
CA GLU A 185 -26.27 6.10 -1.51
C GLU A 185 -25.43 6.46 -2.75
N GLN A 186 -25.36 7.75 -3.11
CA GLN A 186 -24.57 8.22 -4.24
C GLN A 186 -23.07 8.22 -3.91
N VAL A 187 -22.71 8.53 -2.66
CA VAL A 187 -21.33 8.43 -2.17
C VAL A 187 -20.81 7.01 -2.32
N LEU A 188 -21.63 6.02 -1.97
CA LEU A 188 -21.29 4.61 -2.11
C LEU A 188 -20.90 4.24 -3.55
N TRP A 189 -21.74 4.61 -4.53
CA TRP A 189 -21.45 4.34 -5.93
C TRP A 189 -20.22 5.08 -6.44
N LEU A 190 -20.02 6.34 -6.03
CA LEU A 190 -18.80 7.08 -6.38
C LEU A 190 -17.56 6.46 -5.77
N LEU A 191 -17.63 6.01 -4.52
CA LEU A 191 -16.53 5.37 -3.82
C LEU A 191 -16.16 4.04 -4.51
N LEU A 192 -17.15 3.22 -4.83
CA LEU A 192 -16.93 1.98 -5.59
C LEU A 192 -16.36 2.26 -6.98
N ALA A 193 -16.90 3.25 -7.69
CA ALA A 193 -16.35 3.62 -8.99
C ALA A 193 -14.89 4.06 -8.85
N PHE A 194 -14.59 5.01 -7.97
CA PHE A 194 -13.24 5.57 -7.82
C PHE A 194 -12.24 4.54 -7.29
N TYR A 195 -12.62 3.71 -6.33
CA TYR A 195 -11.70 2.72 -5.77
C TYR A 195 -11.26 1.67 -6.79
N PHE A 196 -12.20 1.20 -7.63
CA PHE A 196 -11.95 0.12 -8.57
C PHE A 196 -11.60 0.62 -9.98
N PHE A 197 -11.72 1.91 -10.26
CA PHE A 197 -11.38 2.45 -11.57
C PHE A 197 -9.85 2.42 -11.79
N PRO A 198 -9.36 1.82 -12.89
CA PRO A 198 -7.94 1.68 -13.15
C PRO A 198 -7.33 2.98 -13.68
N TYR A 199 -7.24 4.02 -12.83
CA TYR A 199 -6.69 5.32 -13.23
C TYR A 199 -5.28 5.23 -13.82
N GLU A 200 -4.49 4.24 -13.38
CA GLU A 200 -3.11 4.04 -13.85
C GLU A 200 -3.03 3.78 -15.37
N ASP A 201 -4.05 3.15 -15.95
CA ASP A 201 -4.10 2.87 -17.38
C ASP A 201 -4.38 4.14 -18.20
N PHE A 202 -5.02 5.14 -17.60
CA PHE A 202 -5.29 6.44 -18.24
C PHE A 202 -4.09 7.40 -18.16
N PHE A 203 -3.27 7.29 -17.11
CA PHE A 203 -2.12 8.16 -16.90
C PHE A 203 -0.79 7.57 -17.35
N LYS A 204 -0.75 6.31 -17.79
CA LYS A 204 0.36 5.80 -18.60
C LYS A 204 0.35 6.53 -19.93
N SER A 205 1.05 7.67 -19.98
CA SER A 205 1.41 8.31 -21.24
C SER A 205 2.02 7.24 -22.14
N LYS A 206 1.49 7.11 -23.37
CA LYS A 206 2.17 6.36 -24.45
C LYS A 206 3.65 6.71 -24.34
N GLU A 207 4.48 5.70 -24.11
CA GLU A 207 5.93 5.86 -24.19
C GLU A 207 6.24 6.66 -25.46
N SER A 208 6.99 7.74 -25.28
CA SER A 208 7.26 8.69 -26.34
C SER A 208 7.81 7.92 -27.55
N PRO A 209 7.20 8.03 -28.74
CA PRO A 209 7.71 7.41 -29.96
C PRO A 209 9.12 7.89 -30.34
N PHE A 210 9.68 8.85 -29.60
CA PHE A 210 10.97 9.48 -29.84
C PHE A 210 12.10 8.94 -28.96
N ALA A 211 11.88 7.90 -28.15
CA ALA A 211 12.97 7.27 -27.38
C ALA A 211 13.94 6.45 -28.26
N ASP A 212 13.56 6.11 -29.49
CA ASP A 212 14.32 5.23 -30.38
C ASP A 212 15.14 5.96 -31.46
N THR A 213 15.23 7.30 -31.44
CA THR A 213 15.92 8.06 -32.51
C THR A 213 17.24 8.70 -32.09
N VAL A 214 17.92 8.21 -31.06
CA VAL A 214 19.34 8.58 -30.86
C VAL A 214 20.16 7.67 -31.78
N PRO A 215 20.74 8.19 -32.88
CA PRO A 215 21.62 7.39 -33.73
C PRO A 215 22.84 6.97 -32.92
N ASP A 216 23.24 5.73 -33.08
CA ASP A 216 24.47 5.18 -32.52
C ASP A 216 25.67 5.92 -33.15
N GLU A 217 26.25 6.90 -32.45
CA GLU A 217 27.43 7.65 -32.90
C GLU A 217 28.75 6.84 -32.78
N SER A 218 28.71 5.50 -32.63
CA SER A 218 29.92 4.69 -32.46
C SER A 218 30.63 4.25 -33.75
N GLU A 219 30.22 4.75 -34.93
CA GLU A 219 30.79 4.36 -36.23
C GLU A 219 31.56 5.47 -36.97
N ASP A 220 32.43 6.27 -36.32
CA ASP A 220 33.50 6.96 -37.09
C ASP A 220 34.71 7.40 -36.25
N SER A 221 35.59 6.46 -35.87
CA SER A 221 36.94 6.81 -35.43
C SER A 221 37.96 5.75 -35.83
N GLY A 222 38.15 5.52 -37.13
CA GLY A 222 39.14 4.54 -37.54
C GLY A 222 39.40 4.41 -39.04
N ASN A 223 39.97 5.45 -39.67
CA ASN A 223 41.07 5.30 -40.64
C ASN A 223 41.55 6.65 -41.16
N ALA A 224 42.63 7.16 -40.59
CA ALA A 224 43.54 8.06 -41.27
C ALA A 224 44.95 7.47 -41.15
N VAL A 225 45.45 6.98 -42.28
CA VAL A 225 46.85 6.60 -42.54
C VAL A 225 47.58 7.83 -43.10
#